data_AF-G0AN44-F1
#
_entry.id   AF-G0AN44-F1
#
_cell.length_a   1.000
_cell.length_b   1.000
_cell.length_c   1.000
_cell.angle_alpha   90.00
_cell.angle_beta   90.00
_cell.angle_gamma   90.00
#
_symmetry.space_group_name_H-M   'P 1'
#
loop_
_entity.id
_entity.type
_entity.pdbx_description
1 polymer ?
#
loop_
_entity_poly.entity_id
_entity_poly.type
_entity_poly.pdbx_seq_one_letter_code
_entity_poly.pdbx_strand_id
1 'polypeptide(L)'
;MKKIKRSFDDYVAYFREGLLDDREIADKLGVSRVNVWRMRRKWESGESSVNDDSRLSISEDTFEHLLSQTFKSEVNARKVISELDLERANLELGFIHSFKQYFGVELVSIRTKIENLRNEIDALNKASNKKNKLVDNEEINSLKSELNEYVKEYSIREMELYYECMKKLATLHGTESKSNYKNSKGHK
;
A
#
# COMPACT_ATOMS: atom_id res chain seq x y z
N MET A 1 -48.28 10.77 9.40
CA MET A 1 -48.67 12.11 9.89
C MET A 1 -48.12 13.17 8.94
N LYS A 2 -48.97 13.99 8.31
CA LYS A 2 -48.50 15.14 7.51
C LYS A 2 -47.83 16.14 8.46
N LYS A 3 -46.54 16.40 8.28
CA LYS A 3 -45.83 17.43 9.07
C LYS A 3 -46.35 18.80 8.62
N ILE A 4 -47.14 19.46 9.47
CA ILE A 4 -47.57 20.82 9.22
C ILE A 4 -46.32 21.71 9.33
N LYS A 5 -45.93 22.36 8.24
CA LYS A 5 -44.85 23.36 8.28
C LYS A 5 -45.43 24.65 8.86
N ARG A 6 -44.89 25.09 10.00
CA ARG A 6 -45.21 26.36 10.65
C ARG A 6 -44.07 27.34 10.43
N SER A 7 -44.41 28.60 10.16
CA SER A 7 -43.45 29.68 10.01
C SER A 7 -42.80 30.01 11.35
N PHE A 8 -41.65 30.67 11.37
CA PHE A 8 -41.03 31.12 12.63
C PHE A 8 -41.94 32.12 13.37
N ASP A 9 -42.61 33.01 12.63
CA ASP A 9 -43.53 34.00 13.18
C ASP A 9 -44.73 33.37 13.90
N ASP A 10 -45.17 32.19 13.44
CA ASP A 10 -46.23 31.41 14.10
C ASP A 10 -45.83 31.02 15.54
N TYR A 11 -44.54 30.79 15.82
CA TYR A 11 -44.04 30.50 17.17
C TYR A 11 -43.82 31.78 17.99
N VAL A 12 -43.30 32.83 17.35
CA VAL A 12 -42.99 34.11 18.00
C VAL A 12 -44.23 34.75 18.61
N ALA A 13 -45.39 34.63 17.97
CA ALA A 13 -46.66 35.11 18.53
C ALA A 13 -46.91 34.56 19.95
N TYR A 14 -46.74 33.24 20.14
CA TYR A 14 -46.91 32.60 21.44
C TYR A 14 -45.80 32.92 22.44
N PHE A 15 -44.56 33.07 21.96
CA PHE A 15 -43.44 33.43 22.85
C PHE A 15 -43.57 34.84 23.40
N ARG A 16 -44.11 35.80 22.61
CA ARG A 16 -44.40 37.16 23.07
C ARG A 16 -45.54 37.23 24.06
N GLU A 17 -46.57 36.40 23.89
CA GLU A 17 -47.69 36.32 24.84
C GLU A 17 -47.25 35.76 26.19
N GLY A 18 -46.31 34.80 26.23
CA GLY A 18 -45.68 34.29 27.46
C GLY A 18 -46.59 33.48 28.39
N LEU A 19 -47.84 33.22 27.98
CA LEU A 19 -48.86 32.57 28.79
C LEU A 19 -48.89 31.04 28.66
N LEU A 20 -48.21 30.48 27.66
CA LEU A 20 -48.27 29.04 27.33
C LEU A 20 -46.91 28.37 27.46
N ASP A 21 -46.92 27.13 27.95
CA ASP A 21 -45.72 26.28 28.00
C ASP A 21 -45.40 25.65 26.62
N ASP A 22 -44.20 25.07 26.47
CA ASP A 22 -43.76 24.46 25.21
C ASP A 22 -44.63 23.28 24.75
N ARG A 23 -45.36 22.64 25.66
CA ARG A 23 -46.26 21.52 25.36
C ARG A 23 -47.57 22.03 24.79
N GLU A 24 -48.15 23.06 25.41
CA GLU A 24 -49.37 23.71 24.95
C GLU A 24 -49.18 24.38 23.58
N ILE A 25 -48.03 25.01 23.36
CA ILE A 25 -47.67 25.60 22.06
C ILE A 25 -47.51 24.49 21.00
N ALA A 26 -46.92 23.35 21.35
CA ALA A 26 -46.76 22.22 20.45
C ALA A 26 -48.11 21.64 20.01
N ASP A 27 -49.05 21.48 20.95
CA ASP A 27 -50.40 20.98 20.69
C ASP A 27 -51.20 21.97 19.81
N LYS A 28 -51.11 23.29 20.09
CA LYS A 28 -51.76 24.33 19.26
C LYS A 28 -51.20 24.41 17.84
N LEU A 29 -49.88 24.31 17.68
CA LEU A 29 -49.22 24.41 16.38
C LEU A 29 -49.21 23.11 15.59
N GLY A 30 -49.51 21.96 16.24
CA GLY A 30 -49.47 20.63 15.63
C GLY A 30 -48.04 20.17 15.31
N VAL A 31 -47.08 20.53 16.17
CA VAL A 31 -45.65 20.26 16.00
C VAL A 31 -45.07 19.55 17.22
N SER A 32 -43.82 19.10 17.16
CA SER A 32 -43.19 18.47 18.32
C SER A 32 -42.75 19.51 19.36
N ARG A 33 -42.84 19.16 20.65
CA ARG A 33 -42.30 19.97 21.76
C ARG A 33 -40.82 20.34 21.55
N VAL A 34 -40.03 19.42 21.01
CA VAL A 34 -38.61 19.67 20.68
C VAL A 34 -38.44 20.77 19.64
N ASN A 35 -39.33 20.86 18.65
CA ASN A 35 -39.30 21.94 17.67
C ASN A 35 -39.64 23.28 18.31
N VAL A 36 -40.65 23.33 19.20
CA VAL A 36 -40.99 24.55 19.95
C VAL A 36 -39.80 25.02 20.78
N TRP A 37 -39.16 24.12 21.53
CA TRP A 37 -37.98 24.46 22.33
C TRP A 37 -36.82 25.02 21.48
N ARG A 38 -36.55 24.43 20.31
CA ARG A 38 -35.53 24.95 19.37
C ARG A 38 -35.88 26.35 18.88
N MET A 39 -37.15 26.59 18.54
CA MET A 39 -37.61 27.91 18.07
C MET A 39 -37.59 28.95 19.19
N ARG A 40 -37.92 28.56 20.43
CA ARG A 40 -37.83 29.44 21.61
C ARG A 40 -36.39 29.85 21.85
N ARG A 41 -35.46 28.90 21.85
CA ARG A 41 -34.04 29.17 22.02
C ARG A 41 -33.48 30.10 20.93
N LYS A 42 -33.94 29.93 19.68
CA LYS A 42 -33.61 30.83 18.55
C LYS A 42 -34.23 32.23 18.70
N TRP A 43 -35.42 32.32 19.28
CA TRP A 43 -36.07 33.61 19.54
C TRP A 43 -35.42 34.36 20.71
N GLU A 44 -35.11 33.66 21.81
CA GLU A 44 -34.43 34.20 22.99
C GLU A 44 -32.99 34.65 22.68
N SER A 45 -32.31 34.00 21.73
CA SER A 45 -30.97 34.40 21.30
C SER A 45 -30.95 35.69 20.47
N GLY A 46 -32.11 36.24 20.08
CA GLY A 46 -32.19 37.46 19.29
C GLY A 46 -31.66 37.30 17.86
N GLU A 47 -31.52 36.08 17.35
CA GLU A 47 -31.18 35.77 15.95
C GLU A 47 -32.37 36.08 15.01
N SER A 48 -32.83 37.34 15.00
CA SER A 48 -33.80 37.83 14.03
C SER A 48 -33.16 38.67 12.92
N SER A 49 -31.84 38.80 12.88
CA SER A 49 -31.19 39.30 11.68
C SER A 49 -31.03 38.15 10.68
N VAL A 50 -31.70 38.30 9.54
CA VAL A 50 -31.22 37.76 8.28
C VAL A 50 -29.85 38.43 8.05
N ASN A 51 -28.81 37.88 8.67
CA ASN A 51 -27.45 38.33 8.42
C ASN A 51 -27.02 37.62 7.14
N ASP A 52 -27.12 38.34 6.03
CA ASP A 52 -26.60 37.97 4.70
C ASP A 52 -25.05 37.94 4.67
N ASP A 53 -24.40 37.79 5.81
CA ASP A 53 -22.96 37.58 5.92
C ASP A 53 -22.72 36.17 6.46
N SER A 54 -22.52 35.25 5.52
CA SER A 54 -22.25 33.82 5.72
C SER A 54 -20.86 33.57 6.34
N ARG A 55 -20.42 34.42 7.27
CA ARG A 55 -19.13 34.31 7.94
C ARG A 55 -19.27 33.40 9.16
N LEU A 56 -18.95 32.13 8.95
CA LEU A 56 -18.65 31.18 10.02
C LEU A 56 -17.49 31.72 10.88
N SER A 57 -17.74 31.95 12.18
CA SER A 57 -16.70 32.22 13.17
C SER A 57 -16.37 30.93 13.92
N ILE A 58 -15.08 30.63 14.09
CA ILE A 58 -14.57 29.49 14.86
C ILE A 58 -13.71 30.05 16.00
N SER A 59 -13.78 29.45 17.19
CA SER A 59 -12.91 29.83 18.32
C SER A 59 -11.45 29.47 18.04
N GLU A 60 -10.53 30.30 18.52
CA GLU A 60 -9.09 30.09 18.38
C GLU A 60 -8.65 28.72 18.92
N ASP A 61 -9.16 28.30 20.08
CA ASP A 61 -8.89 26.99 20.67
C ASP A 61 -9.30 25.83 19.75
N THR A 62 -10.45 25.95 19.06
CA THR A 62 -10.90 24.92 18.12
C THR A 62 -10.00 24.87 16.88
N PHE A 63 -9.56 26.04 16.40
CA PHE A 63 -8.63 26.13 15.27
C PHE A 63 -7.27 25.51 15.61
N GLU A 64 -6.69 25.87 16.77
CA GLU A 64 -5.40 25.33 17.22
C GLU A 64 -5.44 23.83 17.49
N HIS A 65 -6.57 23.34 18.02
CA HIS A 65 -6.77 21.90 18.19
C HIS A 65 -6.80 21.16 16.84
N LEU A 66 -7.51 21.70 15.85
CA LEU A 66 -7.56 21.12 14.51
C LEU A 66 -6.18 21.11 13.85
N LEU A 67 -5.42 22.20 13.95
CA LEU A 67 -4.04 22.27 13.44
C LEU A 67 -3.14 21.22 14.11
N SER A 68 -3.19 21.13 15.44
CA SER A 68 -2.41 20.15 16.20
C SER A 68 -2.76 18.71 15.80
N GLN A 69 -4.04 18.43 15.59
CA GLN A 69 -4.51 17.13 15.14
C GLN A 69 -4.06 16.81 13.71
N THR A 70 -4.14 17.78 12.79
CA THR A 70 -3.69 17.58 11.40
C THR A 70 -2.20 17.29 11.34
N PHE A 71 -1.37 18.07 12.04
CA PHE A 71 0.07 17.83 12.08
C PHE A 71 0.42 16.47 12.70
N LYS A 72 -0.26 16.08 13.79
CA LYS A 72 -0.07 14.77 14.41
C LYS A 72 -0.44 13.63 13.45
N SER A 73 -1.55 13.76 12.73
CA SER A 73 -1.99 12.76 11.75
C SER A 73 -1.00 12.65 10.57
N GLU A 74 -0.43 13.77 10.12
CA GLU A 74 0.56 13.80 9.07
C GLU A 74 1.87 13.12 9.50
N VAL A 75 2.38 13.43 10.69
CA VAL A 75 3.60 12.80 11.24
C VAL A 75 3.41 11.29 11.37
N ASN A 76 2.26 10.86 11.88
CA ASN A 76 1.93 9.44 11.98
C ASN A 76 1.88 8.76 10.61
N ALA A 77 1.26 9.40 9.61
CA ALA A 77 1.22 8.87 8.25
C ALA A 77 2.62 8.73 7.65
N ARG A 78 3.48 9.74 7.81
CA ARG A 78 4.89 9.68 7.36
C ARG A 78 5.66 8.54 8.01
N LYS A 79 5.47 8.35 9.32
CA LYS A 79 6.09 7.24 10.05
C LYS A 79 5.67 5.87 9.49
N VAL A 80 4.37 5.67 9.27
CA VAL A 80 3.84 4.42 8.69
C VAL A 80 4.39 4.18 7.28
N ILE A 81 4.50 5.23 6.46
CA ILE A 81 5.11 5.13 5.13
C ILE A 81 6.57 4.67 5.25
N SER A 82 7.36 5.27 6.14
CA SER A 82 8.76 4.88 6.35
C SER A 82 8.91 3.46 6.86
N GLU A 83 8.03 2.99 7.76
CA GLU A 83 8.01 1.60 8.21
C GLU A 83 7.66 0.64 7.07
N LEU A 84 6.67 0.99 6.24
CA LEU A 84 6.30 0.21 5.06
C LEU A 84 7.45 0.12 4.04
N ASP A 85 8.13 1.23 3.78
CA ASP A 85 9.28 1.26 2.88
C ASP A 85 10.43 0.37 3.39
N LEU A 86 10.67 0.36 4.70
CA LEU A 86 11.66 -0.52 5.33
C LEU A 86 11.28 -1.99 5.17
N GLU A 87 10.03 -2.36 5.46
CA GLU A 87 9.55 -3.73 5.32
C GLU A 87 9.59 -4.20 3.86
N ARG A 88 9.27 -3.31 2.92
CA ARG A 88 9.42 -3.57 1.49
C ARG A 88 10.89 -3.85 1.13
N ALA A 89 11.82 -3.02 1.58
CA ALA A 89 13.24 -3.23 1.33
C ALA A 89 13.74 -4.56 1.93
N ASN A 90 13.29 -4.90 3.15
CA ASN A 90 13.60 -6.18 3.79
C ASN A 90 13.09 -7.36 2.97
N LEU A 91 11.86 -7.27 2.45
CA LEU A 91 11.28 -8.30 1.58
C LEU A 91 12.08 -8.46 0.27
N GLU A 92 12.44 -7.35 -0.38
CA GLU A 92 13.25 -7.36 -1.60
C GLU A 92 14.62 -8.02 -1.37
N LEU A 93 15.31 -7.68 -0.27
CA LEU A 93 16.58 -8.29 0.11
C LEU A 93 16.43 -9.79 0.45
N GLY A 94 15.40 -10.15 1.22
CA GLY A 94 15.12 -11.53 1.60
C GLY A 94 14.82 -12.42 0.38
N PHE A 95 14.09 -11.87 -0.59
CA PHE A 95 13.84 -12.53 -1.87
C PHE A 95 15.14 -12.74 -2.65
N ILE A 96 15.96 -11.71 -2.85
CA ILE A 96 17.23 -11.81 -3.57
C ILE A 96 18.14 -12.85 -2.91
N HIS A 97 18.21 -12.85 -1.58
CA HIS A 97 19.03 -13.81 -0.84
C HIS A 97 18.56 -15.25 -1.08
N SER A 98 17.26 -15.52 -0.88
CA SER A 98 16.67 -16.85 -1.06
C SER A 98 16.80 -17.33 -2.50
N PHE A 99 16.62 -16.43 -3.47
CA PHE A 99 16.74 -16.73 -4.88
C PHE A 99 18.19 -17.09 -5.27
N LYS A 100 19.18 -16.37 -4.74
CA LYS A 100 20.60 -16.72 -4.92
C LYS A 100 20.96 -18.08 -4.32
N GLN A 101 20.40 -18.41 -3.15
CA GLN A 101 20.60 -19.74 -2.56
C GLN A 101 20.01 -20.83 -3.45
N TYR A 102 18.78 -20.63 -3.94
CA TYR A 102 18.13 -21.56 -4.86
C TYR A 102 18.97 -21.79 -6.14
N PHE A 103 19.50 -20.73 -6.75
CA PHE A 103 20.46 -20.82 -7.85
C PHE A 103 21.67 -21.69 -7.52
N GLY A 104 22.24 -21.49 -6.33
CA GLY A 104 23.38 -22.27 -5.87
C GLY A 104 23.07 -23.77 -5.79
N VAL A 105 21.86 -24.14 -5.38
CA VAL A 105 21.40 -25.52 -5.30
C VAL A 105 21.14 -26.11 -6.69
N GLU A 106 20.38 -25.42 -7.54
CA GLU A 106 20.05 -25.88 -8.90
C GLU A 106 21.29 -26.09 -9.77
N LEU A 107 22.32 -25.24 -9.61
CA LEU A 107 23.54 -25.29 -10.42
C LEU A 107 24.68 -26.08 -9.79
N VAL A 108 24.46 -26.71 -8.62
CA VAL A 108 25.53 -27.34 -7.84
C VAL A 108 26.19 -28.50 -8.61
N SER A 109 25.41 -29.29 -9.34
CA SER A 109 25.90 -30.46 -10.08
C SER A 109 26.83 -30.03 -11.23
N ILE A 110 26.37 -29.10 -12.06
CA ILE A 110 27.13 -28.53 -13.18
C ILE A 110 28.40 -27.85 -12.65
N ARG A 111 28.28 -27.05 -11.59
CA ARG A 111 29.43 -26.38 -10.96
C ARG A 111 30.47 -27.39 -10.46
N THR A 112 30.02 -28.49 -9.85
CA THR A 112 30.91 -29.56 -9.36
C THR A 112 31.63 -30.25 -10.52
N LYS A 113 30.92 -30.54 -11.62
CA LYS A 113 31.51 -31.15 -12.82
C LYS A 113 32.54 -30.23 -13.49
N ILE A 114 32.25 -28.93 -13.59
CA ILE A 114 33.20 -27.90 -14.05
C ILE A 114 34.47 -27.91 -13.18
N GLU A 115 34.30 -27.92 -11.86
CA GLU A 115 35.42 -27.88 -10.93
C GLU A 115 36.28 -29.15 -11.00
N ASN A 116 35.65 -30.32 -11.12
CA ASN A 116 36.35 -31.59 -11.32
C ASN A 116 37.18 -31.59 -12.62
N LEU A 117 36.59 -31.13 -13.73
CA LEU A 117 37.29 -31.04 -15.03
C LEU A 117 38.48 -30.07 -14.95
N ARG A 118 38.32 -28.93 -14.27
CA ARG A 118 39.44 -27.98 -14.04
C ARG A 118 40.57 -28.62 -13.26
N ASN A 119 40.24 -29.31 -12.18
CA ASN A 119 41.23 -29.99 -11.34
C ASN A 119 41.96 -31.11 -12.10
N GLU A 120 41.26 -31.86 -12.95
CA GLU A 120 41.82 -32.92 -13.79
C GLU A 120 42.78 -32.34 -14.85
N ILE A 121 42.35 -31.30 -15.57
CA ILE A 121 43.18 -30.58 -16.54
C ILE A 121 44.45 -30.03 -15.86
N ASP A 122 44.33 -29.44 -14.68
CA ASP A 122 45.48 -28.92 -13.92
C ASP A 122 46.43 -30.01 -13.47
N ALA A 123 45.92 -31.17 -13.05
CA ALA A 123 46.73 -32.32 -12.66
C ALA A 123 47.52 -32.86 -13.88
N LEU A 124 46.86 -33.01 -15.02
CA LEU A 124 47.49 -33.46 -16.27
C LEU A 124 48.55 -32.48 -16.78
N ASN A 125 48.27 -31.17 -16.76
CA ASN A 125 49.23 -30.12 -17.12
C ASN A 125 50.46 -30.13 -16.19
N LYS A 126 50.28 -30.35 -14.89
CA LYS A 126 51.41 -30.48 -13.94
C LYS A 126 52.24 -31.74 -14.20
N ALA A 127 51.59 -32.84 -14.58
CA ALA A 127 52.25 -34.10 -14.88
C ALA A 127 53.04 -34.07 -16.20
N SER A 128 52.49 -33.41 -17.24
CA SER A 128 53.15 -33.24 -18.53
C SER A 128 54.43 -32.41 -18.42
N ASN A 129 54.36 -31.30 -17.68
CA ASN A 129 55.51 -30.43 -17.40
C ASN A 129 56.66 -31.12 -16.65
N LYS A 130 56.37 -32.15 -15.84
CA LYS A 130 57.39 -32.89 -15.07
C LYS A 130 58.08 -34.01 -15.86
N LYS A 131 57.44 -34.57 -16.90
CA LYS A 131 57.90 -35.81 -17.53
C LYS A 131 58.64 -35.64 -18.86
N ASN A 132 58.70 -34.44 -19.47
CA ASN A 132 59.20 -34.25 -20.86
C ASN A 132 58.63 -35.29 -21.85
N LYS A 133 57.47 -35.86 -21.51
CA LYS A 133 56.79 -36.90 -22.24
C LYS A 133 55.57 -36.22 -22.83
N LEU A 134 55.30 -36.42 -24.12
CA LEU A 134 54.01 -36.12 -24.73
C LEU A 134 52.95 -36.84 -23.88
N VAL A 135 52.42 -36.17 -22.87
CA VAL A 135 51.10 -36.47 -22.35
C VAL A 135 50.18 -36.00 -23.46
N ASP A 136 49.38 -36.92 -23.98
CA ASP A 136 48.62 -36.75 -25.21
C ASP A 136 47.84 -35.44 -25.14
N ASN A 137 48.32 -34.44 -25.89
CA ASN A 137 47.72 -33.11 -25.99
C ASN A 137 46.22 -33.22 -26.38
N GLU A 138 45.87 -34.33 -27.04
CA GLU A 138 44.53 -34.73 -27.42
C GLU A 138 43.59 -34.98 -26.22
N GLU A 139 44.06 -35.64 -25.14
CA GLU A 139 43.27 -35.88 -23.92
C GLU A 139 42.97 -34.56 -23.19
N ILE A 140 43.99 -33.71 -23.04
CA ILE A 140 43.84 -32.37 -22.43
C ILE A 140 42.90 -31.50 -23.27
N ASN A 141 43.00 -31.57 -24.61
CA ASN A 141 42.11 -30.81 -25.51
C ASN A 141 40.68 -31.33 -25.47
N SER A 142 40.49 -32.65 -25.35
CA SER A 142 39.17 -33.26 -25.16
C SER A 142 38.51 -32.76 -23.87
N LEU A 143 39.21 -32.82 -22.73
CA LEU A 143 38.70 -32.32 -21.45
C LEU A 143 38.41 -30.81 -21.48
N LYS A 144 39.22 -30.02 -22.19
CA LYS A 144 38.94 -28.58 -22.40
C LYS A 144 37.68 -28.35 -23.22
N SER A 145 37.40 -29.19 -24.22
CA SER A 145 36.17 -29.12 -25.00
C SER A 145 34.96 -29.45 -24.13
N GLU A 146 35.03 -30.54 -23.35
CA GLU A 146 33.98 -30.93 -22.40
C GLU A 146 33.73 -29.83 -21.36
N LEU A 147 34.80 -29.26 -20.79
CA LEU A 147 34.70 -28.13 -19.86
C LEU A 147 33.97 -26.93 -20.49
N ASN A 148 34.26 -26.61 -21.75
CA ASN A 148 33.61 -25.51 -22.45
C ASN A 148 32.12 -25.78 -22.68
N GLU A 149 31.72 -27.03 -22.93
CA GLU A 149 30.31 -27.42 -23.04
C GLU A 149 29.58 -27.22 -21.71
N TYR A 150 30.13 -27.71 -20.58
CA TYR A 150 29.51 -27.50 -19.27
C TYR A 150 29.47 -26.02 -18.85
N VAL A 151 30.44 -25.20 -19.23
CA VAL A 151 30.41 -23.75 -18.98
C VAL A 151 29.27 -23.07 -19.76
N LYS A 152 29.03 -23.49 -21.00
CA LYS A 152 27.88 -23.01 -21.79
C LYS A 152 26.57 -23.48 -21.18
N GLU A 153 26.48 -24.76 -20.80
CA GLU A 153 25.30 -25.32 -20.13
C GLU A 153 24.98 -24.57 -18.84
N TYR A 154 25.98 -24.30 -18.00
CA TYR A 154 25.84 -23.48 -16.80
C TYR A 154 25.22 -22.12 -17.11
N SER A 155 25.76 -21.43 -18.13
CA SER A 155 25.30 -20.09 -18.52
C SER A 155 23.86 -20.11 -19.04
N ILE A 156 23.51 -21.11 -19.85
CA ILE A 156 22.15 -21.29 -20.36
C ILE A 156 21.18 -21.54 -19.21
N ARG A 157 21.53 -22.48 -18.32
CA ARG A 157 20.67 -22.84 -17.19
C ARG A 157 20.49 -21.68 -16.23
N GLU A 158 21.55 -20.90 -16.00
CA GLU A 158 21.47 -19.69 -15.19
C GLU A 158 20.47 -18.69 -15.78
N MET A 159 20.54 -18.43 -17.09
CA MET A 159 19.62 -17.54 -17.79
C MET A 159 18.17 -18.05 -17.77
N GLU A 160 17.94 -19.35 -17.91
CA GLU A 160 16.60 -19.96 -17.81
C GLU A 160 15.97 -19.73 -16.43
N LEU A 161 16.74 -19.93 -15.36
CA LEU A 161 16.26 -19.73 -14.00
C LEU A 161 15.88 -18.26 -13.74
N TYR A 162 16.67 -17.31 -14.26
CA TYR A 162 16.30 -15.88 -14.23
C TYR A 162 15.00 -15.63 -14.98
N TYR A 163 14.88 -16.15 -16.20
CA TYR A 163 13.70 -15.97 -17.04
C TYR A 163 12.43 -16.54 -16.40
N GLU A 164 12.48 -17.76 -15.88
CA GLU A 164 11.33 -18.40 -15.21
C GLU A 164 10.90 -17.64 -13.96
N CYS A 165 11.85 -17.11 -13.19
CA CYS A 165 11.56 -16.27 -12.03
C CYS A 165 10.86 -14.97 -12.45
N MET A 166 11.42 -14.25 -13.42
CA MET A 166 10.84 -13.01 -13.94
C MET A 166 9.45 -13.22 -14.53
N LYS A 167 9.25 -14.33 -15.24
CA LYS A 167 7.94 -14.71 -15.81
C LYS A 167 6.90 -14.92 -14.70
N LYS A 168 7.25 -15.64 -13.62
CA LYS A 168 6.36 -15.83 -12.47
C LYS A 168 5.99 -14.51 -11.80
N LEU A 169 6.98 -13.64 -11.57
CA LEU A 169 6.76 -12.30 -11.00
C LEU A 169 5.84 -11.45 -11.90
N ALA A 170 6.03 -11.50 -13.22
CA ALA A 170 5.19 -10.78 -14.17
C ALA A 170 3.74 -11.31 -14.22
N THR A 171 3.54 -12.63 -14.14
CA THR A 171 2.19 -13.22 -14.17
C THR A 171 1.35 -12.83 -12.95
N LEU A 172 1.97 -12.71 -11.76
CA LEU A 172 1.31 -12.24 -10.54
C LEU A 172 0.76 -10.82 -10.70
N HIS A 173 1.55 -9.91 -11.28
CA HIS A 173 1.15 -8.53 -11.54
C HIS A 173 0.00 -8.41 -12.58
N GLY A 174 -0.02 -9.31 -13.57
CA GLY A 174 -1.08 -9.38 -14.59
C GLY A 174 -2.43 -9.88 -14.06
N THR A 175 -2.45 -10.72 -13.01
CA THR A 175 -3.68 -11.21 -12.37
C THR A 175 -4.34 -10.18 -11.44
N GLU A 176 -3.56 -9.39 -10.71
CA GLU A 176 -4.09 -8.35 -9.80
C GLU A 176 -4.66 -7.13 -10.55
N SER A 177 -4.09 -6.80 -11.72
CA SER A 177 -4.55 -5.69 -12.56
C SER A 177 -5.98 -5.88 -13.11
N LYS A 178 -6.52 -7.11 -13.08
CA LYS A 178 -7.88 -7.43 -13.56
C LYS A 178 -8.96 -7.40 -12.48
N SER A 179 -8.61 -7.35 -11.18
CA SER A 179 -9.59 -7.40 -10.09
C SER A 179 -9.96 -6.03 -9.50
N ASN A 180 -9.19 -4.96 -9.74
CA ASN A 180 -9.30 -3.72 -8.96
C ASN A 180 -9.92 -2.51 -9.71
N TYR A 181 -10.86 -2.73 -10.64
CA TYR A 181 -11.65 -1.64 -11.26
C TYR A 181 -13.14 -1.95 -11.34
N LYS A 182 -13.75 -2.43 -10.25
CA LYS A 182 -15.22 -2.40 -10.09
C LYS A 182 -15.58 -2.10 -8.65
N ASN A 183 -15.57 -0.82 -8.25
CA ASN A 183 -16.58 -0.23 -7.36
C ASN A 183 -16.26 1.24 -7.05
N SER A 184 -16.70 2.13 -7.93
CA SER A 184 -17.11 3.49 -7.52
C SER A 184 -18.05 4.07 -8.58
N LYS A 185 -19.29 3.57 -8.63
CA LYS A 185 -20.38 4.29 -9.28
C LYS A 185 -21.50 4.54 -8.27
N GLY A 186 -21.60 5.81 -7.87
CA GLY A 186 -22.87 6.50 -7.71
C GLY A 186 -23.54 6.40 -6.35
N HIS A 187 -23.44 7.49 -5.58
CA HIS A 187 -24.62 8.02 -4.90
C HIS A 187 -24.88 9.43 -5.46
N LYS A 188 -26.03 9.56 -6.12
CA LYS A 188 -26.70 10.84 -6.40
C LYS A 188 -27.51 11.24 -5.17
#